data_AF-A0AAD8YN77-F1
#
_entry.id   AF-A0AAD8YN77-F1
#
_cell.length_a   1.000
_cell.length_b   1.000
_cell.length_c   1.000
_cell.angle_alpha   90.00
_cell.angle_beta   90.00
_cell.angle_gamma   90.00
#
_symmetry.space_group_name_H-M   'P 1'
#
loop_
_entity.id
_entity.type
_entity.pdbx_description
1 polymer ?
#
loop_
_entity_poly.entity_id
_entity_poly.type
_entity_poly.pdbx_seq_one_letter_code
_entity_poly.pdbx_strand_id
1 'polypeptide(L)'
;MEDEYFVGDDGRFAAVFDGHGGAAVSRYLRQNLYAAVQAALPTSASAVEAGTQEKQDESLNSASTDDLVIASAVCAAFEKIDNEVLQIGHWSFQGSTGCAVVIHKNVDGTRTIISGNVGDSRAILGQHKQAIDLTRDHKPNDEIERSRILELGGTVDWCGQVDRLGQPVEHTGVYRINGNLALSRSIGDRSERPWVSSEVEIKLQTIEDDVDSFVLLATDGLFDVMTSQEVVSFVHQVLDSTPTEHQDESRRNIAKAVTEEALRRGSGDNVTVLVIWLHGEKKTMSNLSVVCARLDFIVEPWFMSDAGKSSPGSTEFAEFQKEAEAKHGIKFFSKVEDVPPVVEGKRLAIISARTSDNPDLFASCLEIGCHAIFLEKPGAPSVAELKNMQESAKKLDVEIFMGFNKNVSKYSEKAREYASANAGTKVTFYHNNNYKDSPESLGECFERNAEGMLKNMAIHELALAVSFYNVSVETIASVEADRKYSRMQTLPGPSGKEFTDFSKLKFTITTKSGDEVSIAADRCGGDDSIGLVTDKAGKELVRYTMPDPEDSAAIEDAEKRIPGAMPYFYVQDPDYFKLKQRVAQAIATGGSAEGVATIDVAVETLRVAEYLTPTLMEQLK
;
A
#
# COMPACT_ATOMS: atom_id res chain seq x y z
N MET A 1 4.23 -7.48 -34.73
CA MET A 1 4.15 -6.70 -33.48
C MET A 1 3.84 -5.28 -33.85
N GLU A 2 2.54 -5.04 -33.99
CA GLU A 2 1.95 -3.72 -34.20
C GLU A 2 1.27 -3.22 -32.92
N ASP A 3 0.94 -4.12 -32.00
CA ASP A 3 0.50 -3.81 -30.64
C ASP A 3 1.54 -2.99 -29.86
N GLU A 4 1.01 -2.05 -29.08
CA GLU A 4 1.74 -1.32 -28.06
C GLU A 4 0.89 -1.22 -26.78
N TYR A 5 1.54 -0.94 -25.66
CA TYR A 5 0.87 -0.69 -24.39
C TYR A 5 1.59 0.38 -23.58
N PHE A 6 0.87 1.00 -22.64
CA PHE A 6 1.43 1.97 -21.71
C PHE A 6 0.82 1.78 -20.32
N VAL A 7 1.65 1.92 -19.29
CA VAL A 7 1.24 1.98 -17.87
C VAL A 7 1.94 3.19 -17.26
N GLY A 8 1.17 4.09 -16.64
CA GLY A 8 1.71 5.25 -15.97
C GLY A 8 2.50 4.87 -14.71
N ASP A 9 3.48 5.68 -14.33
CA ASP A 9 4.38 5.41 -13.20
C ASP A 9 3.64 5.26 -11.85
N ASP A 10 2.48 5.90 -11.71
CA ASP A 10 1.63 5.81 -10.52
C ASP A 10 0.67 4.60 -10.54
N GLY A 11 0.68 3.81 -11.63
CA GLY A 11 -0.18 2.66 -11.84
C GLY A 11 -1.66 2.98 -12.02
N ARG A 12 -2.04 4.25 -12.17
CA ARG A 12 -3.44 4.68 -12.25
C ARG A 12 -3.93 4.84 -13.68
N PHE A 13 -3.03 5.00 -14.65
CA PHE A 13 -3.35 5.02 -16.07
C PHE A 13 -2.77 3.79 -16.75
N ALA A 14 -3.59 3.10 -17.56
CA ALA A 14 -3.13 2.02 -18.42
C ALA A 14 -3.84 2.07 -19.77
N ALA A 15 -3.15 1.66 -20.82
CA ALA A 15 -3.74 1.58 -22.15
C ALA A 15 -3.10 0.48 -23.02
N VAL A 16 -3.92 -0.09 -23.91
CA VAL A 16 -3.50 -0.99 -24.99
C VAL A 16 -3.87 -0.39 -26.33
N PHE A 17 -3.03 -0.63 -27.33
CA PHE A 17 -3.14 -0.08 -28.68
C PHE A 17 -2.87 -1.20 -29.68
N ASP A 18 -3.89 -1.60 -30.42
CA ASP A 18 -3.77 -2.55 -31.53
C ASP A 18 -3.53 -1.76 -32.82
N GLY A 19 -2.33 -1.87 -33.39
CA GLY A 19 -1.96 -1.13 -34.59
C GLY A 19 -2.22 -1.95 -35.86
N HIS A 20 -2.62 -1.29 -36.94
CA HIS A 20 -2.82 -1.94 -38.23
C HIS A 20 -2.32 -1.09 -39.40
N GLY A 21 -1.91 -1.78 -40.47
CA GLY A 21 -1.25 -1.15 -41.62
C GLY A 21 0.19 -0.67 -41.32
N GLY A 22 0.67 -0.93 -40.10
CA GLY A 22 1.95 -0.48 -39.56
C GLY A 22 1.83 -0.02 -38.10
N ALA A 23 2.91 -0.17 -37.34
CA ALA A 23 2.96 0.15 -35.91
C ALA A 23 3.20 1.65 -35.58
N ALA A 24 3.10 2.57 -36.55
CA ALA A 24 3.49 3.95 -36.29
C ALA A 24 2.49 4.69 -35.39
N VAL A 25 1.19 4.46 -35.60
CA VAL A 25 0.12 5.12 -34.85
C VAL A 25 0.03 4.57 -33.42
N SER A 26 0.10 3.25 -33.24
CA SER A 26 0.13 2.61 -31.91
C SER A 26 1.33 3.07 -31.08
N ARG A 27 2.51 3.20 -31.69
CA ARG A 27 3.70 3.78 -31.04
C ARG A 27 3.53 5.25 -30.67
N TYR A 28 2.88 6.03 -31.53
CA TYR A 28 2.62 7.44 -31.25
C TYR A 28 1.68 7.60 -30.06
N LEU A 29 0.62 6.79 -29.99
CA LEU A 29 -0.29 6.72 -28.85
C LEU A 29 0.45 6.34 -27.57
N ARG A 30 1.26 5.27 -27.60
CA ARG A 30 2.09 4.86 -26.45
C ARG A 30 2.97 5.98 -25.91
N GLN A 31 3.56 6.78 -26.79
CA GLN A 31 4.49 7.84 -26.39
C GLN A 31 3.80 9.11 -25.88
N ASN A 32 2.58 9.41 -26.37
CA ASN A 32 2.00 10.74 -26.20
C ASN A 32 0.64 10.77 -25.48
N LEU A 33 -0.13 9.67 -25.47
CA LEU A 33 -1.50 9.68 -24.93
C LEU A 33 -1.54 10.07 -23.45
N TYR A 34 -0.72 9.45 -22.62
CA TYR A 34 -0.72 9.76 -21.18
C TYR A 34 -0.33 11.22 -20.90
N ALA A 35 0.71 11.73 -21.56
CA ALA A 35 1.13 13.12 -21.42
C ALA A 35 0.06 14.11 -21.93
N ALA A 36 -0.65 13.75 -23.01
CA ALA A 36 -1.75 14.55 -23.53
C ALA A 36 -2.94 14.59 -22.57
N VAL A 37 -3.29 13.47 -21.92
CA VAL A 37 -4.31 13.42 -20.86
C VAL A 37 -3.93 14.35 -19.72
N GLN A 38 -2.70 14.24 -19.21
CA GLN A 38 -2.21 15.10 -18.13
C GLN A 38 -2.27 16.59 -18.49
N ALA A 39 -1.90 16.95 -19.72
CA ALA A 39 -1.95 18.32 -20.21
C ALA A 39 -3.38 18.85 -20.40
N ALA A 40 -4.36 17.97 -20.66
CA ALA A 40 -5.75 18.34 -20.87
C ALA A 40 -6.55 18.54 -19.57
N LEU A 41 -6.07 18.03 -18.42
CA LEU A 41 -6.76 18.11 -17.13
C LEU A 41 -7.11 19.55 -16.71
N PRO A 42 -6.20 20.56 -16.74
CA PRO A 42 -6.54 21.91 -16.28
C PRO A 42 -7.60 22.59 -17.15
N THR A 43 -7.52 22.43 -18.47
CA THR A 43 -8.50 23.00 -19.40
C THR A 43 -9.86 22.30 -19.28
N SER A 44 -9.86 20.98 -19.06
CA SER A 44 -11.07 20.21 -18.83
C SER A 44 -11.76 20.61 -17.53
N ALA A 45 -10.99 20.89 -16.47
CA ALA A 45 -11.52 21.44 -15.22
C ALA A 45 -12.28 22.75 -15.44
N SER A 46 -11.66 23.70 -16.15
CA SER A 46 -12.30 24.98 -16.46
C SER A 46 -13.55 24.83 -17.34
N ALA A 47 -13.57 23.87 -18.28
CA ALA A 47 -14.72 23.65 -19.16
C ALA A 47 -15.91 23.00 -18.44
N VAL A 48 -15.66 22.06 -17.52
CA VAL A 48 -16.69 21.43 -16.68
C VAL A 48 -17.28 22.45 -15.71
N GLU A 49 -16.45 23.29 -15.08
CA GLU A 49 -16.91 24.38 -14.19
C GLU A 49 -17.78 25.42 -14.92
N ALA A 50 -17.49 25.70 -16.19
CA ALA A 50 -18.24 26.67 -16.99
C ALA A 50 -19.61 26.15 -17.47
N GLY A 51 -19.94 24.86 -17.25
CA GLY A 51 -21.21 24.26 -17.66
C GLY A 51 -21.44 24.23 -19.17
N THR A 52 -20.37 24.34 -19.97
CA THR A 52 -20.42 24.43 -21.44
C THR A 52 -20.48 23.07 -22.15
N GLN A 53 -20.72 21.97 -21.43
CA GLN A 53 -20.78 20.64 -22.05
C GLN A 53 -22.13 20.37 -22.71
N GLU A 54 -22.09 19.86 -23.95
CA GLU A 54 -23.25 19.26 -24.60
C GLU A 54 -23.63 17.95 -23.89
N LYS A 55 -24.93 17.65 -23.88
CA LYS A 55 -25.53 16.51 -23.16
C LYS A 55 -24.82 15.19 -23.53
N GLN A 56 -24.08 14.61 -22.60
CA GLN A 56 -23.60 13.24 -22.69
C GLN A 56 -24.52 12.27 -21.94
N ASP A 57 -24.29 10.98 -22.20
CA ASP A 57 -24.99 9.76 -21.78
C ASP A 57 -25.64 9.80 -20.37
N GLU A 58 -26.79 9.12 -20.22
CA GLU A 58 -27.50 9.01 -18.94
C GLU A 58 -26.62 8.41 -17.82
N SER A 59 -25.60 7.63 -18.18
CA SER A 59 -24.62 7.02 -17.27
C SER A 59 -23.72 8.02 -16.53
N LEU A 60 -23.64 9.27 -16.99
CA LEU A 60 -22.79 10.31 -16.40
C LEU A 60 -23.53 11.21 -15.39
N ASN A 61 -24.85 11.04 -15.25
CA ASN A 61 -25.69 11.90 -14.41
C ASN A 61 -25.40 11.80 -12.89
N SER A 62 -24.68 10.77 -12.45
CA SER A 62 -24.27 10.56 -11.05
C SER A 62 -22.76 10.69 -10.83
N ALA A 63 -22.01 11.12 -11.85
CA ALA A 63 -20.55 11.24 -11.79
C ALA A 63 -20.11 12.42 -10.91
N SER A 64 -18.97 12.28 -10.23
CA SER A 64 -18.35 13.41 -9.54
C SER A 64 -17.82 14.42 -10.56
N THR A 65 -17.63 15.68 -10.14
CA THR A 65 -17.00 16.70 -10.99
C THR A 65 -15.61 16.26 -11.45
N ASP A 66 -14.82 15.64 -10.56
CA ASP A 66 -13.47 15.19 -10.86
C ASP A 66 -13.47 14.06 -11.92
N ASP A 67 -14.42 13.12 -11.83
CA ASP A 67 -14.59 12.04 -12.80
C ASP A 67 -14.94 12.60 -14.20
N LEU A 68 -15.80 13.62 -14.26
CA LEU A 68 -16.15 14.31 -15.51
C LEU A 68 -14.97 15.07 -16.11
N VAL A 69 -14.13 15.70 -15.27
CA VAL A 69 -12.91 16.38 -15.72
C VAL A 69 -11.93 15.38 -16.33
N ILE A 70 -11.76 14.22 -15.71
CA ILE A 70 -10.87 13.17 -16.22
C ILE A 70 -11.41 12.59 -17.53
N ALA A 71 -12.70 12.27 -17.59
CA ALA A 71 -13.37 11.82 -18.81
C ALA A 71 -13.17 12.80 -19.97
N SER A 72 -13.40 14.09 -19.72
CA SER A 72 -13.18 15.16 -20.69
C SER A 72 -11.72 15.25 -21.14
N ALA A 73 -10.77 15.10 -20.20
CA ALA A 73 -9.34 15.12 -20.52
C ALA A 73 -8.92 13.93 -21.39
N VAL A 74 -9.51 12.75 -21.16
CA VAL A 74 -9.30 11.56 -22.00
C VAL A 74 -9.80 11.82 -23.42
N CYS A 75 -11.04 12.29 -23.59
CA CYS A 75 -11.57 12.63 -24.92
C CYS A 75 -10.71 13.66 -25.66
N ALA A 76 -10.35 14.76 -24.99
CA ALA A 76 -9.53 15.81 -25.58
C ALA A 76 -8.14 15.31 -25.99
N ALA A 77 -7.55 14.39 -25.22
CA ALA A 77 -6.25 13.82 -25.53
C ALA A 77 -6.28 12.92 -26.78
N PHE A 78 -7.29 12.06 -26.91
CA PHE A 78 -7.49 11.24 -28.10
C PHE A 78 -7.77 12.08 -29.34
N GLU A 79 -8.65 13.08 -29.23
CA GLU A 79 -8.96 14.00 -30.33
C GLU A 79 -7.70 14.78 -30.78
N LYS A 80 -6.92 15.29 -29.82
CA LYS A 80 -5.65 15.97 -30.12
C LYS A 80 -4.69 15.05 -30.88
N ILE A 81 -4.51 13.82 -30.42
CA ILE A 81 -3.60 12.86 -31.04
C ILE A 81 -4.07 12.47 -32.43
N ASP A 82 -5.37 12.21 -32.62
CA ASP A 82 -5.89 11.87 -33.94
C ASP A 82 -5.66 13.01 -34.94
N ASN A 83 -5.93 14.25 -34.53
CA ASN A 83 -5.65 15.43 -35.34
C ASN A 83 -4.17 15.53 -35.72
N GLU A 84 -3.25 15.29 -34.78
CA GLU A 84 -1.79 15.26 -35.03
C GLU A 84 -1.40 14.15 -36.01
N VAL A 85 -1.91 12.93 -35.80
CA VAL A 85 -1.67 11.75 -36.65
C VAL A 85 -2.19 11.97 -38.08
N LEU A 86 -3.39 12.53 -38.24
CA LEU A 86 -3.99 12.78 -39.55
C LEU A 86 -3.19 13.79 -40.40
N GLN A 87 -2.40 14.67 -39.78
CA GLN A 87 -1.50 15.59 -40.52
C GLN A 87 -0.27 14.86 -41.11
N ILE A 88 0.05 13.66 -40.64
CA ILE A 88 1.22 12.90 -41.08
C ILE A 88 0.86 12.10 -42.33
N GLY A 89 1.07 12.69 -43.51
CA GLY A 89 0.58 12.13 -44.78
C GLY A 89 1.04 10.71 -45.11
N HIS A 90 2.24 10.29 -44.67
CA HIS A 90 2.73 8.93 -44.93
C HIS A 90 2.13 7.85 -44.01
N TRP A 91 1.29 8.24 -43.04
CA TRP A 91 0.50 7.33 -42.19
C TRP A 91 -0.96 7.20 -42.66
N SER A 92 -1.28 7.61 -43.89
CA SER A 92 -2.68 7.69 -44.37
C SER A 92 -3.46 6.36 -44.34
N PHE A 93 -2.75 5.21 -44.35
CA PHE A 93 -3.33 3.86 -44.29
C PHE A 93 -2.94 3.12 -43.01
N GLN A 94 -2.37 3.84 -42.03
CA GLN A 94 -2.04 3.30 -40.72
C GLN A 94 -3.06 3.80 -39.72
N GLY A 95 -3.44 2.92 -38.81
CA GLY A 95 -4.33 3.24 -37.71
C GLY A 95 -3.96 2.44 -36.48
N SER A 96 -4.66 2.76 -35.40
CA SER A 96 -4.59 2.00 -34.17
C SER A 96 -5.90 2.11 -33.43
N THR A 97 -6.27 1.04 -32.74
CA THR A 97 -7.22 1.13 -31.65
C THR A 97 -6.60 1.88 -30.46
N GLY A 98 -7.43 2.30 -29.52
CA GLY A 98 -6.98 2.80 -28.23
C GLY A 98 -8.00 2.53 -27.14
N CYS A 99 -7.64 1.64 -26.22
CA CYS A 99 -8.42 1.33 -25.04
C CYS A 99 -7.62 1.75 -23.80
N ALA A 100 -8.09 2.77 -23.10
CA ALA A 100 -7.44 3.33 -21.92
C ALA A 100 -8.34 3.25 -20.69
N VAL A 101 -7.72 3.08 -19.52
CA VAL A 101 -8.38 3.10 -18.21
C VAL A 101 -7.62 4.05 -17.28
N VAL A 102 -8.37 4.89 -16.57
CA VAL A 102 -7.90 5.71 -15.45
C VAL A 102 -8.60 5.28 -14.18
N ILE A 103 -7.85 4.97 -13.12
CA ILE A 103 -8.41 4.73 -11.78
C ILE A 103 -8.23 5.99 -10.96
N HIS A 104 -9.34 6.68 -10.70
CA HIS A 104 -9.37 7.88 -9.88
C HIS A 104 -9.88 7.57 -8.47
N LYS A 105 -9.33 8.28 -7.47
CA LYS A 105 -9.85 8.26 -6.10
C LYS A 105 -10.33 9.67 -5.78
N ASN A 106 -11.65 9.79 -5.65
CA ASN A 106 -12.33 11.02 -5.27
C ASN A 106 -12.02 11.42 -3.83
N VAL A 107 -12.25 12.69 -3.48
CA VAL A 107 -12.00 13.26 -2.15
C VAL A 107 -12.78 12.56 -1.03
N ASP A 108 -13.99 12.07 -1.34
CA ASP A 108 -14.84 11.30 -0.44
C ASP A 108 -14.34 9.85 -0.20
N GLY A 109 -13.27 9.45 -0.90
CA GLY A 109 -12.69 8.12 -0.83
C GLY A 109 -13.20 7.15 -1.89
N THR A 110 -14.25 7.50 -2.63
CA THR A 110 -14.83 6.68 -3.71
C THR A 110 -13.81 6.49 -4.82
N ARG A 111 -13.65 5.26 -5.32
CA ARG A 111 -12.78 4.97 -6.46
C ARG A 111 -13.61 4.76 -7.70
N THR A 112 -13.24 5.39 -8.80
CA THR A 112 -13.93 5.30 -10.09
C THR A 112 -12.95 4.84 -11.17
N ILE A 113 -13.39 3.92 -12.00
CA ILE A 113 -12.75 3.53 -13.26
C ILE A 113 -13.35 4.39 -14.36
N ILE A 114 -12.50 5.15 -15.04
CA ILE A 114 -12.85 5.90 -16.25
C ILE A 114 -12.21 5.16 -17.43
N SER A 115 -13.02 4.49 -18.23
CA SER A 115 -12.57 3.84 -19.46
C SER A 115 -12.87 4.72 -20.67
N GLY A 116 -11.94 4.76 -21.61
CA GLY A 116 -12.10 5.39 -22.92
C GLY A 116 -11.69 4.43 -24.02
N ASN A 117 -12.57 4.18 -24.98
CA ASN A 117 -12.32 3.25 -26.08
C ASN A 117 -12.52 3.86 -27.47
N VAL A 118 -11.62 3.51 -28.38
CA VAL A 118 -11.70 3.75 -29.82
C VAL A 118 -11.18 2.49 -30.53
N GLY A 119 -12.07 1.55 -30.85
CA GLY A 119 -11.75 0.34 -31.61
C GLY A 119 -12.38 -0.89 -30.96
N ASP A 120 -11.80 -2.06 -31.19
CA ASP A 120 -12.25 -3.36 -30.66
C ASP A 120 -11.28 -4.00 -29.66
N SER A 121 -10.23 -3.28 -29.25
CA SER A 121 -9.61 -3.53 -27.95
C SER A 121 -10.63 -3.32 -26.84
N ARG A 122 -10.51 -4.08 -25.75
CA ARG A 122 -11.53 -4.11 -24.69
C ARG A 122 -10.92 -4.07 -23.30
N ALA A 123 -11.58 -3.34 -22.40
CA ALA A 123 -11.36 -3.39 -20.96
C ALA A 123 -12.53 -4.08 -20.26
N ILE A 124 -12.21 -4.96 -19.31
CA ILE A 124 -13.19 -5.69 -18.51
C ILE A 124 -12.85 -5.60 -17.02
N LEU A 125 -13.88 -5.58 -16.18
CA LEU A 125 -13.80 -5.66 -14.73
C LEU A 125 -14.23 -7.06 -14.28
N GLY A 126 -13.38 -7.72 -13.49
CA GLY A 126 -13.74 -8.95 -12.80
C GLY A 126 -14.45 -8.66 -11.48
N GLN A 127 -15.78 -8.59 -11.48
CA GLN A 127 -16.61 -8.36 -10.30
C GLN A 127 -17.31 -9.66 -9.90
N HIS A 128 -17.12 -10.16 -8.67
CA HIS A 128 -17.78 -11.40 -8.21
C HIS A 128 -17.59 -12.63 -9.12
N LYS A 129 -16.41 -12.78 -9.74
CA LYS A 129 -16.15 -13.79 -10.79
C LYS A 129 -17.03 -13.67 -12.04
N GLN A 130 -17.74 -12.56 -12.20
CA GLN A 130 -18.47 -12.16 -13.39
C GLN A 130 -17.69 -11.08 -14.13
N ALA A 131 -17.79 -11.08 -15.45
CA ALA A 131 -17.22 -10.03 -16.27
C ALA A 131 -18.21 -8.87 -16.42
N ILE A 132 -17.72 -7.66 -16.19
CA ILE A 132 -18.39 -6.42 -16.57
C ILE A 132 -17.55 -5.77 -17.66
N ASP A 133 -18.12 -5.64 -18.86
CA ASP A 133 -17.44 -4.92 -19.94
C ASP A 133 -17.39 -3.42 -19.59
N LEU A 134 -16.18 -2.88 -19.48
CA LEU A 134 -15.93 -1.46 -19.23
C LEU A 134 -15.92 -0.66 -20.54
N THR A 135 -15.87 -1.33 -21.68
CA THR A 135 -15.85 -0.74 -23.01
C THR A 135 -16.73 -1.56 -23.95
N ARG A 136 -17.23 -0.93 -25.00
CA ARG A 136 -17.92 -1.59 -26.10
C ARG A 136 -16.99 -1.65 -27.32
N ASP A 137 -17.00 -2.78 -28.02
CA ASP A 137 -16.22 -2.94 -29.24
C ASP A 137 -16.86 -2.19 -30.41
N HIS A 138 -16.04 -1.45 -31.15
CA HIS A 138 -16.44 -0.68 -32.32
C HIS A 138 -16.23 -1.47 -33.61
N LYS A 139 -17.08 -2.48 -33.84
CA LYS A 139 -17.08 -3.31 -35.06
C LYS A 139 -18.09 -2.76 -36.10
N PRO A 140 -17.83 -2.85 -37.41
CA PRO A 140 -18.72 -2.32 -38.45
C PRO A 140 -20.15 -2.86 -38.44
N ASN A 141 -20.38 -4.06 -37.91
CA ASN A 141 -21.70 -4.70 -37.83
C ASN A 141 -22.47 -4.40 -36.53
N ASP A 142 -21.90 -3.63 -35.60
CA ASP A 142 -22.64 -3.08 -34.47
C ASP A 142 -23.75 -2.15 -34.99
N GLU A 143 -24.94 -2.17 -34.39
CA GLU A 143 -26.12 -1.47 -34.93
C GLU A 143 -25.93 0.05 -35.02
N ILE A 144 -25.29 0.65 -34.02
CA ILE A 144 -25.04 2.10 -33.95
C ILE A 144 -24.00 2.48 -35.00
N GLU A 145 -22.90 1.73 -35.03
CA GLU A 145 -21.80 1.99 -35.95
C GLU A 145 -22.20 1.75 -37.41
N ARG A 146 -22.91 0.65 -37.68
CA ARG A 146 -23.44 0.32 -39.00
C ARG A 146 -24.36 1.40 -39.52
N SER A 147 -25.27 1.90 -38.68
CA SER A 147 -26.18 2.98 -39.07
C SER A 147 -25.42 4.25 -39.43
N ARG A 148 -24.46 4.65 -38.59
CA ARG A 148 -23.57 5.81 -38.83
C ARG A 148 -22.78 5.67 -40.14
N ILE A 149 -22.21 4.50 -40.42
CA ILE A 149 -21.43 4.25 -41.64
C ILE A 149 -22.29 4.37 -42.89
N LEU A 150 -23.51 3.79 -42.87
CA LEU A 150 -24.44 3.83 -43.99
C LEU A 150 -24.97 5.25 -44.25
N GLU A 151 -25.23 6.03 -43.19
CA GLU A 151 -25.63 7.45 -43.31
C GLU A 151 -24.54 8.32 -43.94
N LEU A 152 -23.28 7.99 -43.70
CA LEU A 152 -22.12 8.60 -44.36
C LEU A 152 -21.87 8.07 -45.78
N GLY A 153 -22.74 7.22 -46.31
CA GLY A 153 -22.68 6.66 -47.66
C GLY A 153 -21.65 5.54 -47.85
N GLY A 154 -21.12 4.97 -46.76
CA GLY A 154 -20.26 3.78 -46.79
C GLY A 154 -21.07 2.48 -46.88
N THR A 155 -20.37 1.35 -47.01
CA THR A 155 -20.96 0.01 -46.93
C THR A 155 -20.36 -0.79 -45.77
N VAL A 156 -21.13 -1.76 -45.28
CA VAL A 156 -20.68 -2.74 -44.29
C VAL A 156 -20.84 -4.12 -44.92
N ASP A 157 -19.72 -4.68 -45.36
CA ASP A 157 -19.68 -5.86 -46.21
C ASP A 157 -19.12 -7.05 -45.43
N TRP A 158 -19.80 -8.20 -45.53
CA TRP A 158 -19.28 -9.46 -44.99
C TRP A 158 -18.15 -9.99 -45.87
N CYS A 159 -16.94 -10.11 -45.31
CA CYS A 159 -15.77 -10.64 -45.98
C CYS A 159 -15.40 -12.01 -45.40
N GLY A 160 -16.16 -13.04 -45.78
CA GLY A 160 -15.98 -14.42 -45.33
C GLY A 160 -16.80 -15.42 -46.14
N GLN A 161 -16.86 -16.68 -45.69
CA GLN A 161 -17.76 -17.66 -46.29
C GLN A 161 -19.20 -17.37 -45.91
N VAL A 162 -20.13 -17.73 -46.79
CA VAL A 162 -21.57 -17.72 -46.52
C VAL A 162 -22.11 -19.14 -46.62
N ASP A 163 -23.12 -19.44 -45.82
CA ASP A 163 -23.80 -20.73 -45.86
C ASP A 163 -24.70 -20.85 -47.12
N ARG A 164 -25.42 -21.97 -47.23
CA ARG A 164 -26.30 -22.21 -48.38
C ARG A 164 -27.48 -21.24 -48.48
N LEU A 165 -27.80 -20.50 -47.41
CA LEU A 165 -28.85 -19.49 -47.33
C LEU A 165 -28.30 -18.08 -47.53
N GLY A 166 -27.00 -17.93 -47.80
CA GLY A 166 -26.33 -16.65 -47.94
C GLY A 166 -26.06 -15.94 -46.61
N GLN A 167 -26.17 -16.64 -45.48
CA GLN A 167 -25.87 -16.08 -44.16
C GLN A 167 -24.37 -16.20 -43.87
N PRO A 168 -23.76 -15.19 -43.22
CA PRO A 168 -22.39 -15.24 -42.74
C PRO A 168 -22.06 -16.51 -41.94
N VAL A 169 -20.93 -17.15 -42.26
CA VAL A 169 -20.33 -18.17 -41.40
C VAL A 169 -19.30 -17.49 -40.51
N GLU A 170 -19.72 -17.03 -39.33
CA GLU A 170 -18.98 -16.07 -38.48
C GLU A 170 -17.50 -16.39 -38.27
N HIS A 171 -17.13 -17.65 -38.05
CA HIS A 171 -15.73 -18.05 -37.83
C HIS A 171 -14.84 -18.04 -39.09
N THR A 172 -15.34 -17.60 -40.25
CA THR A 172 -14.63 -17.61 -41.53
C THR A 172 -14.36 -16.23 -42.12
N GLY A 173 -14.75 -15.17 -41.41
CA GLY A 173 -14.59 -13.81 -41.91
C GLY A 173 -15.03 -12.76 -40.90
N VAL A 174 -15.03 -11.51 -41.35
CA VAL A 174 -15.39 -10.34 -40.56
C VAL A 174 -16.13 -9.34 -41.42
N TYR A 175 -16.92 -8.46 -40.80
CA TYR A 175 -17.51 -7.33 -41.49
C TYR A 175 -16.47 -6.22 -41.69
N ARG A 176 -16.47 -5.61 -42.87
CA ARG A 176 -15.52 -4.55 -43.23
C ARG A 176 -16.26 -3.34 -43.80
N ILE A 177 -15.78 -2.14 -43.45
CA ILE A 177 -16.20 -0.89 -44.06
C ILE A 177 -15.65 -0.85 -45.48
N ASN A 178 -16.53 -0.66 -46.47
CA ASN A 178 -16.17 -0.58 -47.89
C ASN A 178 -15.33 -1.77 -48.38
N GLY A 179 -15.50 -2.94 -47.75
CA GLY A 179 -14.70 -4.14 -48.00
C GLY A 179 -13.24 -4.08 -47.51
N ASN A 180 -12.80 -3.01 -46.83
CA ASN A 180 -11.41 -2.79 -46.43
C ASN A 180 -11.16 -2.98 -44.93
N LEU A 181 -11.65 -2.08 -44.06
CA LEU A 181 -11.27 -2.06 -42.63
C LEU A 181 -12.30 -2.76 -41.74
N ALA A 182 -11.85 -3.62 -40.81
CA ALA A 182 -12.72 -4.37 -39.90
C ALA A 182 -13.08 -3.62 -38.60
N LEU A 183 -12.74 -2.33 -38.52
CA LEU A 183 -12.98 -1.42 -37.40
C LEU A 183 -13.93 -0.31 -37.84
N SER A 184 -14.85 0.10 -36.97
CA SER A 184 -15.67 1.29 -37.21
C SER A 184 -15.11 2.56 -36.57
N ARG A 185 -14.24 2.39 -35.57
CA ARG A 185 -13.51 3.50 -34.94
C ARG A 185 -12.03 3.17 -34.79
N SER A 186 -11.18 4.17 -35.02
CA SER A 186 -9.74 4.10 -34.81
C SER A 186 -9.12 5.50 -34.74
N ILE A 187 -7.89 5.56 -34.23
CA ILE A 187 -7.01 6.72 -34.37
C ILE A 187 -6.21 6.54 -35.66
N GLY A 188 -6.08 7.60 -36.46
CA GLY A 188 -5.48 7.54 -37.79
C GLY A 188 -6.48 7.17 -38.88
N ASP A 189 -6.12 6.21 -39.74
CA ASP A 189 -6.90 5.75 -40.89
C ASP A 189 -7.47 6.88 -41.76
N ARG A 190 -6.62 7.85 -42.09
CA ARG A 190 -7.00 9.02 -42.89
C ARG A 190 -7.74 8.64 -44.18
N SER A 191 -7.34 7.54 -44.82
CA SER A 191 -7.93 7.02 -46.06
C SER A 191 -9.36 6.51 -45.90
N GLU A 192 -9.77 6.15 -44.68
CA GLU A 192 -11.10 5.62 -44.37
C GLU A 192 -12.02 6.65 -43.70
N ARG A 193 -11.56 7.90 -43.56
CA ARG A 193 -12.40 9.02 -43.11
C ARG A 193 -13.39 9.41 -44.23
N PRO A 194 -14.66 9.73 -43.90
CA PRO A 194 -15.23 9.89 -42.56
C PRO A 194 -15.91 8.63 -42.00
N TRP A 195 -15.88 7.49 -42.71
CA TRP A 195 -16.62 6.28 -42.29
C TRP A 195 -16.07 5.71 -40.99
N VAL A 196 -14.75 5.80 -40.79
CA VAL A 196 -14.09 5.46 -39.52
C VAL A 196 -14.05 6.69 -38.61
N SER A 197 -14.62 6.57 -37.40
CA SER A 197 -14.64 7.65 -36.39
C SER A 197 -13.45 7.54 -35.44
N SER A 198 -13.00 8.67 -34.88
CA SER A 198 -12.02 8.71 -33.76
C SER A 198 -12.69 9.07 -32.44
N GLU A 199 -14.01 9.17 -32.43
CA GLU A 199 -14.79 9.53 -31.25
C GLU A 199 -14.63 8.46 -30.16
N VAL A 200 -14.14 8.91 -29.00
CA VAL A 200 -13.96 8.08 -27.81
C VAL A 200 -15.30 7.81 -27.16
N GLU A 201 -15.57 6.54 -26.88
CA GLU A 201 -16.67 6.16 -26.00
C GLU A 201 -16.14 6.10 -24.56
N ILE A 202 -16.76 6.86 -23.66
CA ILE A 202 -16.41 6.91 -22.24
C ILE A 202 -17.42 6.10 -21.43
N LYS A 203 -16.93 5.31 -20.48
CA LYS A 203 -17.76 4.71 -19.44
C LYS A 203 -17.13 4.96 -18.06
N LEU A 204 -17.99 5.22 -17.08
CA LEU A 204 -17.62 5.34 -15.68
C LEU A 204 -18.13 4.11 -14.94
N GLN A 205 -17.29 3.53 -14.10
CA GLN A 205 -17.64 2.41 -13.24
C GLN A 205 -17.07 2.66 -11.85
N THR A 206 -17.93 2.83 -10.85
CA THR A 206 -17.52 2.87 -9.45
C THR A 206 -16.93 1.51 -9.06
N ILE A 207 -15.80 1.53 -8.37
CA ILE A 207 -15.16 0.34 -7.83
C ILE A 207 -15.84 -0.04 -6.51
N GLU A 208 -16.29 -1.28 -6.42
CA GLU A 208 -16.76 -1.89 -5.21
C GLU A 208 -15.65 -2.74 -4.58
N ASP A 209 -14.96 -2.16 -3.60
CA ASP A 209 -13.73 -2.71 -2.99
C ASP A 209 -13.85 -4.11 -2.36
N ASP A 210 -15.07 -4.58 -2.14
CA ASP A 210 -15.31 -5.90 -1.56
C ASP A 210 -15.33 -7.01 -2.64
N VAL A 211 -15.60 -6.66 -3.89
CA VAL A 211 -16.09 -7.60 -4.92
C VAL A 211 -15.33 -7.49 -6.25
N ASP A 212 -14.73 -6.33 -6.51
CA ASP A 212 -13.99 -6.03 -7.73
C ASP A 212 -12.54 -6.50 -7.63
N SER A 213 -12.17 -7.51 -8.40
CA SER A 213 -10.88 -8.20 -8.23
C SER A 213 -9.75 -7.57 -9.04
N PHE A 214 -10.02 -7.26 -10.31
CA PHE A 214 -9.03 -6.74 -11.26
C PHE A 214 -9.72 -6.06 -12.43
N VAL A 215 -8.99 -5.16 -13.10
CA VAL A 215 -9.29 -4.70 -14.45
C VAL A 215 -8.34 -5.37 -15.41
N LEU A 216 -8.82 -5.87 -16.54
CA LEU A 216 -8.01 -6.42 -17.62
C LEU A 216 -8.27 -5.64 -18.89
N LEU A 217 -7.20 -5.21 -19.55
CA LEU A 217 -7.25 -4.58 -20.87
C LEU A 217 -6.55 -5.51 -21.85
N ALA A 218 -7.13 -5.75 -23.03
CA ALA A 218 -6.46 -6.51 -24.07
C ALA A 218 -6.91 -6.13 -25.48
N THR A 219 -6.06 -6.48 -26.46
CA THR A 219 -6.37 -6.41 -27.89
C THR A 219 -7.31 -7.53 -28.32
N ASP A 220 -7.89 -7.43 -29.51
CA ASP A 220 -8.89 -8.39 -30.01
C ASP A 220 -8.29 -9.79 -30.23
N GLY A 221 -6.97 -9.91 -30.42
CA GLY A 221 -6.27 -11.19 -30.40
C GLY A 221 -6.54 -12.06 -29.17
N LEU A 222 -6.94 -11.47 -28.03
CA LEU A 222 -7.52 -12.22 -26.90
C LEU A 222 -9.01 -12.50 -27.10
N PHE A 223 -9.80 -11.46 -27.37
CA PHE A 223 -11.25 -11.51 -27.32
C PHE A 223 -11.92 -12.23 -28.51
N ASP A 224 -11.20 -12.44 -29.60
CA ASP A 224 -11.62 -13.25 -30.74
C ASP A 224 -11.73 -14.75 -30.39
N VAL A 225 -11.02 -15.20 -29.35
CA VAL A 225 -10.98 -16.62 -28.93
C VAL A 225 -11.47 -16.85 -27.49
N MET A 226 -11.69 -15.78 -26.73
CA MET A 226 -12.21 -15.83 -25.37
C MET A 226 -13.21 -14.70 -25.14
N THR A 227 -14.43 -15.06 -24.74
CA THR A 227 -15.41 -14.07 -24.25
C THR A 227 -14.93 -13.41 -22.94
N SER A 228 -15.45 -12.22 -22.61
CA SER A 228 -15.12 -11.51 -21.37
C SER A 228 -15.31 -12.41 -20.13
N GLN A 229 -16.41 -13.18 -20.10
CA GLN A 229 -16.68 -14.11 -19.00
C GLN A 229 -15.71 -15.30 -18.98
N GLU A 230 -15.28 -15.83 -20.13
CA GLU A 230 -14.26 -16.88 -20.16
C GLU A 230 -12.92 -16.38 -19.66
N VAL A 231 -12.52 -15.14 -20.00
CA VAL A 231 -11.30 -14.52 -19.47
C VAL A 231 -11.37 -14.42 -17.94
N VAL A 232 -12.45 -13.85 -17.39
CA VAL A 232 -12.61 -13.73 -15.93
C VAL A 232 -12.62 -15.10 -15.26
N SER A 233 -13.35 -16.06 -15.83
CA SER A 233 -13.43 -17.43 -15.30
C SER A 233 -12.06 -18.12 -15.33
N PHE A 234 -11.28 -17.93 -16.40
CA PHE A 234 -9.93 -18.49 -16.53
C PHE A 234 -8.96 -17.87 -15.52
N VAL A 235 -8.98 -16.54 -15.35
CA VAL A 235 -8.16 -15.87 -14.34
C VAL A 235 -8.45 -16.43 -12.95
N HIS A 236 -9.72 -16.55 -12.57
CA HIS A 236 -10.09 -17.15 -11.29
C HIS A 236 -9.73 -18.63 -11.20
N GLN A 237 -9.84 -19.41 -12.28
CA GLN A 237 -9.42 -20.81 -12.29
C GLN A 237 -7.93 -20.97 -12.02
N VAL A 238 -7.08 -20.15 -12.67
CA VAL A 238 -5.62 -20.17 -12.44
C VAL A 238 -5.29 -19.79 -11.01
N LEU A 239 -5.91 -18.73 -10.48
CA LEU A 239 -5.71 -18.31 -9.10
C LEU A 239 -6.21 -19.35 -8.10
N ASP A 240 -7.43 -19.87 -8.26
CA ASP A 240 -8.04 -20.83 -7.32
C ASP A 240 -7.29 -22.19 -7.30
N SER A 241 -6.59 -22.54 -8.39
CA SER A 241 -5.78 -23.77 -8.48
C SER A 241 -4.33 -23.61 -8.02
N THR A 242 -3.88 -22.38 -7.77
CA THR A 242 -2.51 -22.09 -7.32
C THR A 242 -2.42 -22.14 -5.78
N PRO A 243 -1.46 -22.89 -5.20
CA PRO A 243 -1.24 -22.88 -3.75
C PRO A 243 -1.02 -21.47 -3.19
N THR A 244 -1.49 -21.22 -1.95
CA THR A 244 -1.41 -19.91 -1.28
C THR A 244 -0.01 -19.27 -1.33
N GLU A 245 1.04 -20.06 -1.13
CA GLU A 245 2.44 -19.61 -1.14
C GLU A 245 2.95 -19.12 -2.50
N HIS A 246 2.24 -19.43 -3.60
CA HIS A 246 2.58 -19.04 -4.97
C HIS A 246 1.58 -18.04 -5.58
N GLN A 247 0.62 -17.54 -4.80
CA GLN A 247 -0.42 -16.63 -5.30
C GLN A 247 0.15 -15.34 -5.90
N ASP A 248 1.17 -14.74 -5.27
CA ASP A 248 1.77 -13.49 -5.75
C ASP A 248 2.52 -13.70 -7.08
N GLU A 249 3.23 -14.83 -7.20
CA GLU A 249 3.87 -15.22 -8.46
C GLU A 249 2.81 -15.49 -9.54
N SER A 250 1.74 -16.20 -9.22
CA SER A 250 0.65 -16.45 -10.16
C SER A 250 -0.01 -15.16 -10.62
N ARG A 251 -0.30 -14.20 -9.71
CA ARG A 251 -0.86 -12.89 -10.06
C ARG A 251 0.03 -12.10 -11.01
N ARG A 252 1.34 -12.10 -10.76
CA ARG A 252 2.34 -11.47 -11.65
C ARG A 252 2.37 -12.13 -13.03
N ASN A 253 2.01 -13.40 -13.12
CA ASN A 253 2.03 -14.19 -14.35
C ASN A 253 0.65 -14.32 -15.03
N ILE A 254 -0.44 -13.77 -14.48
CA ILE A 254 -1.79 -13.93 -15.06
C ILE A 254 -1.87 -13.38 -16.48
N ALA A 255 -1.30 -12.21 -16.75
CA ALA A 255 -1.31 -11.65 -18.10
C ALA A 255 -0.70 -12.63 -19.12
N LYS A 256 0.43 -13.24 -18.76
CA LYS A 256 1.09 -14.26 -19.57
C LYS A 256 0.24 -15.52 -19.72
N ALA A 257 -0.37 -16.02 -18.63
CA ALA A 257 -1.21 -17.21 -18.67
C ALA A 257 -2.45 -17.01 -19.57
N VAL A 258 -3.07 -15.82 -19.52
CA VAL A 258 -4.20 -15.44 -20.39
C VAL A 258 -3.75 -15.37 -21.85
N THR A 259 -2.60 -14.75 -22.14
CA THR A 259 -2.02 -14.73 -23.49
C THR A 259 -1.74 -16.14 -24.02
N GLU A 260 -1.13 -17.01 -23.21
CA GLU A 260 -0.84 -18.40 -23.59
C GLU A 260 -2.12 -19.21 -23.84
N GLU A 261 -3.17 -18.98 -23.06
CA GLU A 261 -4.48 -19.60 -23.26
C GLU A 261 -5.14 -19.16 -24.57
N ALA A 262 -5.07 -17.87 -24.92
CA ALA A 262 -5.55 -17.37 -26.20
C ALA A 262 -4.83 -18.02 -27.39
N LEU A 263 -3.50 -18.11 -27.32
CA LEU A 263 -2.69 -18.80 -28.34
C LEU A 263 -3.04 -20.29 -28.42
N ARG A 264 -3.28 -20.95 -27.28
CA ARG A 264 -3.71 -22.36 -27.22
C ARG A 264 -5.08 -22.58 -27.86
N ARG A 265 -5.98 -21.59 -27.76
CA ARG A 265 -7.29 -21.57 -28.42
C ARG A 265 -7.23 -21.23 -29.91
N GLY A 266 -6.04 -20.92 -30.43
CA GLY A 266 -5.80 -20.72 -31.85
C GLY A 266 -5.83 -19.26 -32.29
N SER A 267 -5.65 -18.30 -31.37
CA SER A 267 -5.45 -16.91 -31.76
C SER A 267 -4.28 -16.80 -32.74
N GLY A 268 -4.55 -16.20 -33.90
CA GLY A 268 -3.59 -15.98 -34.97
C GLY A 268 -3.00 -14.57 -35.00
N ASP A 269 -3.39 -13.72 -34.04
CA ASP A 269 -3.04 -12.29 -34.02
C ASP A 269 -1.99 -11.94 -32.95
N ASN A 270 -1.63 -10.66 -32.87
CA ASN A 270 -0.88 -10.09 -31.77
C ASN A 270 -1.80 -10.08 -30.54
N VAL A 271 -1.27 -10.50 -29.39
CA VAL A 271 -2.04 -10.61 -28.16
C VAL A 271 -1.34 -9.83 -27.07
N THR A 272 -1.91 -8.70 -26.70
CA THR A 272 -1.41 -7.85 -25.61
C THR A 272 -2.43 -7.84 -24.48
N VAL A 273 -1.99 -8.15 -23.27
CA VAL A 273 -2.83 -8.23 -22.07
C VAL A 273 -2.19 -7.44 -20.94
N LEU A 274 -2.95 -6.51 -20.35
CA LEU A 274 -2.61 -5.83 -19.10
C LEU A 274 -3.60 -6.24 -18.01
N VAL A 275 -3.09 -6.47 -16.81
CA VAL A 275 -3.92 -6.77 -15.63
C VAL A 275 -3.58 -5.77 -14.53
N ILE A 276 -4.58 -5.05 -14.06
CA ILE A 276 -4.50 -4.09 -12.96
C ILE A 276 -5.24 -4.70 -11.78
N TRP A 277 -4.51 -5.05 -10.73
CA TRP A 277 -5.10 -5.55 -9.49
C TRP A 277 -5.67 -4.38 -8.69
N LEU A 278 -7.00 -4.35 -8.48
CA LEU A 278 -7.70 -3.28 -7.76
C LEU A 278 -7.48 -3.33 -6.24
N HIS A 279 -6.98 -4.49 -5.79
CA HIS A 279 -6.52 -4.75 -4.44
C HIS A 279 -5.06 -5.21 -4.50
N GLY A 280 -4.13 -4.36 -4.06
CA GLY A 280 -2.80 -4.82 -3.66
C GLY A 280 -2.96 -5.78 -2.49
N GLU A 281 -2.38 -6.98 -2.59
CA GLU A 281 -2.36 -8.02 -1.55
C GLU A 281 -3.60 -8.09 -0.62
N LYS A 282 -4.71 -8.61 -1.15
CA LYS A 282 -5.41 -9.65 -0.38
C LYS A 282 -4.53 -10.90 -0.49
N LYS A 283 -3.57 -11.07 0.44
CA LYS A 283 -3.07 -12.40 0.83
C LYS A 283 -4.32 -13.24 1.08
N THR A 284 -4.36 -14.44 0.52
CA THR A 284 -5.47 -15.38 0.55
C THR A 284 -6.08 -15.51 1.95
N MET A 285 -7.20 -14.83 2.19
CA MET A 285 -8.24 -15.19 3.13
C MET A 285 -9.56 -14.74 2.52
N SER A 286 -10.29 -15.69 1.94
CA SER A 286 -11.68 -15.52 1.53
C SER A 286 -12.51 -15.01 2.71
N ASN A 287 -13.32 -13.97 2.45
CA ASN A 287 -14.21 -13.24 3.36
C ASN A 287 -13.55 -12.25 4.30
N LEU A 288 -13.09 -11.09 3.80
CA LEU A 288 -13.07 -9.86 4.59
C LEU A 288 -13.33 -8.61 3.75
N SER A 289 -14.41 -7.94 4.12
CA SER A 289 -14.70 -6.54 3.87
C SER A 289 -13.46 -5.67 4.04
N VAL A 290 -13.37 -4.55 3.33
CA VAL A 290 -12.48 -3.44 3.70
C VAL A 290 -12.45 -3.31 5.23
N VAL A 291 -11.28 -3.47 5.83
CA VAL A 291 -11.10 -3.29 7.27
C VAL A 291 -11.17 -1.79 7.56
N CYS A 292 -12.38 -1.26 7.70
CA CYS A 292 -12.60 0.09 8.21
C CYS A 292 -12.49 0.06 9.74
N ALA A 293 -11.30 0.31 10.27
CA ALA A 293 -11.17 0.74 11.65
C ALA A 293 -11.54 2.24 11.73
N ARG A 294 -12.50 2.58 12.59
CA ARG A 294 -12.85 3.98 12.89
C ARG A 294 -12.37 4.32 14.29
N LEU A 295 -11.76 5.50 14.46
CA LEU A 295 -11.51 6.05 15.78
C LEU A 295 -12.83 6.59 16.32
N ASP A 296 -13.42 5.91 17.31
CA ASP A 296 -14.68 6.34 17.93
C ASP A 296 -14.44 7.17 19.20
N PHE A 297 -13.39 6.83 19.96
CA PHE A 297 -13.18 7.34 21.31
C PHE A 297 -11.73 7.73 21.54
N ILE A 298 -11.52 8.86 22.22
CA ILE A 298 -10.23 9.27 22.78
C ILE A 298 -10.38 9.39 24.29
N VAL A 299 -9.45 8.80 25.03
CA VAL A 299 -9.37 8.96 26.49
C VAL A 299 -8.16 9.83 26.79
N GLU A 300 -8.39 11.02 27.34
CA GLU A 300 -7.32 11.97 27.68
C GLU A 300 -7.50 12.47 29.13
N PRO A 301 -6.91 11.78 30.12
CA PRO A 301 -7.11 12.11 31.53
C PRO A 301 -6.47 13.43 31.95
N TRP A 302 -5.33 13.84 31.35
CA TRP A 302 -4.59 15.01 31.82
C TRP A 302 -5.26 16.31 31.39
N PHE A 303 -5.45 16.53 30.08
CA PHE A 303 -6.03 17.79 29.59
C PHE A 303 -7.49 17.98 30.01
N MET A 304 -8.22 16.89 30.27
CA MET A 304 -9.60 16.95 30.78
C MET A 304 -9.69 17.12 32.30
N SER A 305 -8.57 17.01 33.03
CA SER A 305 -8.51 17.28 34.47
C SER A 305 -8.54 18.79 34.79
N ASP A 306 -8.89 19.15 36.03
CA ASP A 306 -8.88 20.55 36.45
C ASP A 306 -7.48 21.17 36.43
N ALA A 307 -6.43 20.37 36.64
CA ALA A 307 -5.04 20.81 36.52
C ALA A 307 -4.65 21.08 35.06
N GLY A 308 -5.02 20.18 34.15
CA GLY A 308 -4.66 20.27 32.72
C GLY A 308 -5.37 21.40 31.97
N LYS A 309 -6.58 21.80 32.38
CA LYS A 309 -7.31 22.93 31.76
C LYS A 309 -6.58 24.27 31.80
N SER A 310 -5.54 24.39 32.62
CA SER A 310 -4.70 25.59 32.73
C SER A 310 -3.24 25.35 32.31
N SER A 311 -2.90 24.15 31.82
CA SER A 311 -1.55 23.84 31.38
C SER A 311 -1.28 24.35 29.96
N PRO A 312 -0.01 24.55 29.56
CA PRO A 312 0.35 24.76 28.17
C PRO A 312 -0.23 23.65 27.27
N GLY A 313 -0.72 24.01 26.08
CA GLY A 313 -1.38 23.08 25.15
C GLY A 313 -2.88 22.86 25.39
N SER A 314 -3.44 23.38 26.49
CA SER A 314 -4.87 23.15 26.84
C SER A 314 -5.85 23.81 25.87
N THR A 315 -5.50 24.98 25.32
CA THR A 315 -6.31 25.67 24.30
C THR A 315 -6.31 24.87 23.01
N GLU A 316 -5.13 24.45 22.54
CA GLU A 316 -4.94 23.67 21.33
C GLU A 316 -5.64 22.31 21.43
N PHE A 317 -5.56 21.66 22.59
CA PHE A 317 -6.31 20.44 22.87
C PHE A 317 -7.82 20.66 22.81
N ALA A 318 -8.34 21.75 23.40
CA ALA A 318 -9.78 22.05 23.37
C ALA A 318 -10.27 22.34 21.94
N GLU A 319 -9.46 23.01 21.12
CA GLU A 319 -9.74 23.22 19.70
C GLU A 319 -9.75 21.90 18.93
N PHE A 320 -8.74 21.06 19.13
CA PHE A 320 -8.67 19.71 18.55
C PHE A 320 -9.88 18.85 18.95
N GLN A 321 -10.24 18.83 20.23
CA GLN A 321 -11.40 18.10 20.72
C GLN A 321 -12.67 18.54 20.00
N LYS A 322 -12.94 19.84 19.97
CA LYS A 322 -14.13 20.41 19.33
C LYS A 322 -14.18 20.09 17.84
N GLU A 323 -13.04 20.19 17.15
CA GLU A 323 -12.94 19.87 15.73
C GLU A 323 -13.16 18.37 15.46
N ALA A 324 -12.53 17.50 16.24
CA ALA A 324 -12.66 16.05 16.12
C ALA A 324 -14.09 15.56 16.40
N GLU A 325 -14.74 16.12 17.42
CA GLU A 325 -16.16 15.86 17.72
C GLU A 325 -17.07 16.33 16.57
N ALA A 326 -16.85 17.54 16.04
CA ALA A 326 -17.71 18.12 15.01
C ALA A 326 -17.53 17.48 13.63
N LYS A 327 -16.29 17.19 13.21
CA LYS A 327 -15.98 16.68 11.86
C LYS A 327 -16.05 15.16 11.77
N HIS A 328 -15.70 14.45 12.84
CA HIS A 328 -15.50 12.99 12.80
C HIS A 328 -16.39 12.24 13.78
N GLY A 329 -17.13 12.93 14.65
CA GLY A 329 -18.01 12.29 15.64
C GLY A 329 -17.26 11.54 16.76
N ILE A 330 -15.96 11.79 16.91
CA ILE A 330 -15.11 11.18 17.96
C ILE A 330 -15.57 11.71 19.31
N LYS A 331 -15.73 10.83 20.33
CA LYS A 331 -16.07 11.25 21.69
C LYS A 331 -14.87 11.19 22.62
N PHE A 332 -14.77 12.16 23.51
CA PHE A 332 -13.67 12.27 24.46
C PHE A 332 -14.13 11.93 25.89
N PHE A 333 -13.27 11.22 26.61
CA PHE A 333 -13.49 10.85 28.01
C PHE A 333 -12.24 11.14 28.83
N SER A 334 -12.43 11.51 30.10
CA SER A 334 -11.32 11.70 31.05
C SER A 334 -10.83 10.38 31.67
N LYS A 335 -11.61 9.30 31.50
CA LYS A 335 -11.38 7.99 32.10
C LYS A 335 -11.81 6.89 31.14
N VAL A 336 -11.15 5.73 31.22
CA VAL A 336 -11.47 4.58 30.37
C VAL A 336 -12.80 3.96 30.77
N GLU A 337 -13.13 3.96 32.06
CA GLU A 337 -14.35 3.38 32.62
C GLU A 337 -15.63 4.11 32.16
N ASP A 338 -15.49 5.38 31.74
CA ASP A 338 -16.60 6.18 31.22
C ASP A 338 -16.86 5.91 29.72
N VAL A 339 -15.96 5.19 29.04
CA VAL A 339 -16.15 4.78 27.65
C VAL A 339 -17.26 3.71 27.61
N PRO A 340 -18.29 3.86 26.74
CA PRO A 340 -19.37 2.88 26.66
C PRO A 340 -18.83 1.46 26.41
N PRO A 341 -19.33 0.43 27.11
CA PRO A 341 -18.86 -0.94 26.92
C PRO A 341 -19.11 -1.39 25.47
N VAL A 342 -18.37 -2.40 25.02
CA VAL A 342 -18.58 -2.94 23.66
C VAL A 342 -19.92 -3.67 23.61
N VAL A 343 -20.85 -3.16 22.79
CA VAL A 343 -22.18 -3.76 22.59
C VAL A 343 -22.20 -4.64 21.34
N GLU A 344 -21.52 -4.21 20.26
CA GLU A 344 -21.43 -4.90 18.98
C GLU A 344 -20.09 -4.59 18.30
N GLY A 345 -19.57 -5.53 17.51
CA GLY A 345 -18.30 -5.39 16.78
C GLY A 345 -17.06 -5.59 17.65
N LYS A 346 -15.87 -5.53 17.01
CA LYS A 346 -14.58 -5.67 17.68
C LYS A 346 -14.02 -4.29 18.04
N ARG A 347 -13.52 -4.14 19.28
CA ARG A 347 -12.84 -2.90 19.73
C ARG A 347 -11.36 -3.15 20.01
N LEU A 348 -10.51 -2.34 19.39
CA LEU A 348 -9.08 -2.23 19.70
C LEU A 348 -8.86 -1.03 20.63
N ALA A 349 -8.23 -1.25 21.79
CA ALA A 349 -7.66 -0.17 22.59
C ALA A 349 -6.21 0.08 22.19
N ILE A 350 -5.83 1.34 21.93
CA ILE A 350 -4.43 1.74 21.70
C ILE A 350 -3.97 2.50 22.94
N ILE A 351 -3.09 1.90 23.73
CA ILE A 351 -2.55 2.48 24.96
C ILE A 351 -1.16 3.05 24.66
N SER A 352 -1.07 4.38 24.59
CA SER A 352 0.16 5.16 24.39
C SER A 352 0.37 6.14 25.55
N ALA A 353 0.31 5.63 26.78
CA ALA A 353 0.49 6.41 28.00
C ALA A 353 1.91 6.24 28.56
N ARG A 354 2.18 6.90 29.70
CA ARG A 354 3.43 6.64 30.44
C ARG A 354 3.43 5.19 30.88
N THR A 355 4.59 4.54 30.82
CA THR A 355 4.76 3.12 31.19
C THR A 355 4.20 2.79 32.58
N SER A 356 4.28 3.72 33.53
CA SER A 356 3.71 3.55 34.88
C SER A 356 2.19 3.51 34.94
N ASP A 357 1.51 4.13 33.97
CA ASP A 357 0.06 4.28 33.95
C ASP A 357 -0.60 3.15 33.13
N ASN A 358 0.18 2.50 32.27
CA ASN A 358 -0.27 1.43 31.39
C ASN A 358 -0.98 0.26 32.11
N PRO A 359 -0.51 -0.26 33.27
CA PRO A 359 -1.18 -1.39 33.93
C PRO A 359 -2.63 -1.09 34.32
N ASP A 360 -2.88 0.10 34.87
CA ASP A 360 -4.23 0.52 35.27
C ASP A 360 -5.12 0.73 34.04
N LEU A 361 -4.64 1.47 33.04
CA LEU A 361 -5.37 1.69 31.78
C LEU A 361 -5.70 0.38 31.04
N PHE A 362 -4.78 -0.57 31.09
CA PHE A 362 -4.94 -1.90 30.52
C PHE A 362 -6.04 -2.67 31.24
N ALA A 363 -6.03 -2.68 32.58
CA ALA A 363 -7.08 -3.29 33.38
C ALA A 363 -8.45 -2.68 33.06
N SER A 364 -8.56 -1.35 33.00
CA SER A 364 -9.81 -0.68 32.65
C SER A 364 -10.28 -1.00 31.23
N CYS A 365 -9.35 -1.16 30.28
CA CYS A 365 -9.66 -1.58 28.91
C CYS A 365 -10.22 -3.01 28.83
N LEU A 366 -9.72 -3.92 29.67
CA LEU A 366 -10.29 -5.26 29.82
C LEU A 366 -11.70 -5.21 30.41
N GLU A 367 -11.94 -4.35 31.41
CA GLU A 367 -13.25 -4.20 32.06
C GLU A 367 -14.34 -3.69 31.12
N ILE A 368 -14.03 -2.77 30.21
CA ILE A 368 -14.99 -2.27 29.21
C ILE A 368 -15.19 -3.21 28.01
N GLY A 369 -14.54 -4.37 28.01
CA GLY A 369 -14.73 -5.44 27.02
C GLY A 369 -14.00 -5.21 25.69
N CYS A 370 -12.84 -4.55 25.69
CA CYS A 370 -12.01 -4.46 24.48
C CYS A 370 -11.62 -5.85 23.98
N HIS A 371 -11.73 -6.06 22.66
CA HIS A 371 -11.41 -7.34 22.02
C HIS A 371 -9.91 -7.58 21.91
N ALA A 372 -9.17 -6.49 21.70
CA ALA A 372 -7.72 -6.51 21.62
C ALA A 372 -7.13 -5.21 22.18
N ILE A 373 -5.87 -5.28 22.59
CA ILE A 373 -5.12 -4.13 23.09
C ILE A 373 -3.81 -4.04 22.31
N PHE A 374 -3.58 -2.88 21.70
CA PHE A 374 -2.27 -2.45 21.26
C PHE A 374 -1.63 -1.67 22.41
N LEU A 375 -0.49 -2.15 22.90
CA LEU A 375 0.19 -1.61 24.06
C LEU A 375 1.57 -1.09 23.67
N GLU A 376 1.78 0.22 23.85
CA GLU A 376 3.09 0.82 23.59
C GLU A 376 4.20 0.22 24.45
N LYS A 377 5.40 0.16 23.87
CA LYS A 377 6.57 -0.43 24.51
C LYS A 377 7.01 0.33 25.77
N PRO A 378 7.61 -0.33 26.77
CA PRO A 378 7.77 -1.79 26.90
C PRO A 378 6.51 -2.47 27.49
N GLY A 379 5.40 -1.76 27.59
CA GLY A 379 4.16 -2.23 28.20
C GLY A 379 4.04 -1.86 29.67
N ALA A 380 4.97 -2.31 30.52
CA ALA A 380 4.92 -2.07 31.98
C ALA A 380 6.30 -1.78 32.60
N PRO A 381 6.36 -1.23 33.82
CA PRO A 381 7.63 -0.90 34.49
C PRO A 381 8.48 -2.14 34.86
N SER A 382 7.83 -3.28 35.10
CA SER A 382 8.49 -4.52 35.50
C SER A 382 7.98 -5.76 34.76
N VAL A 383 8.81 -6.80 34.71
CA VAL A 383 8.42 -8.12 34.18
C VAL A 383 7.23 -8.70 34.95
N ALA A 384 7.17 -8.48 36.26
CA ALA A 384 6.08 -8.98 37.09
C ALA A 384 4.73 -8.35 36.73
N GLU A 385 4.69 -7.02 36.56
CA GLU A 385 3.48 -6.33 36.13
C GLU A 385 3.06 -6.74 34.72
N LEU A 386 4.00 -6.82 33.78
CA LEU A 386 3.70 -7.22 32.41
C LEU A 386 3.19 -8.67 32.33
N LYS A 387 3.72 -9.58 33.16
CA LYS A 387 3.20 -10.95 33.31
C LYS A 387 1.79 -10.96 33.91
N ASN A 388 1.51 -10.14 34.92
CA ASN A 388 0.17 -10.03 35.48
C ASN A 388 -0.84 -9.52 34.43
N MET A 389 -0.44 -8.57 33.60
CA MET A 389 -1.24 -8.07 32.46
C MET A 389 -1.48 -9.18 31.44
N GLN A 390 -0.43 -9.92 31.06
CA GLN A 390 -0.52 -11.09 30.19
C GLN A 390 -1.50 -12.15 30.72
N GLU A 391 -1.38 -12.52 32.00
CA GLU A 391 -2.27 -13.50 32.62
C GLU A 391 -3.72 -13.01 32.66
N SER A 392 -3.93 -11.71 32.91
CA SER A 392 -5.27 -11.11 32.97
C SER A 392 -5.93 -11.08 31.59
N ALA A 393 -5.19 -10.70 30.55
CA ALA A 393 -5.67 -10.75 29.17
C ALA A 393 -5.98 -12.19 28.72
N LYS A 394 -5.09 -13.14 29.06
CA LYS A 394 -5.30 -14.57 28.74
C LYS A 394 -6.54 -15.17 29.41
N LYS A 395 -6.86 -14.76 30.64
CA LYS A 395 -8.08 -15.19 31.34
C LYS A 395 -9.36 -14.71 30.64
N LEU A 396 -9.29 -13.59 29.94
CA LEU A 396 -10.41 -12.94 29.26
C LEU A 396 -10.40 -13.15 27.73
N ASP A 397 -9.45 -13.94 27.22
CA ASP A 397 -9.26 -14.18 25.78
C ASP A 397 -9.06 -12.89 24.96
N VAL A 398 -8.34 -11.92 25.52
CA VAL A 398 -8.02 -10.64 24.87
C VAL A 398 -6.64 -10.70 24.24
N GLU A 399 -6.56 -10.40 22.95
CA GLU A 399 -5.30 -10.43 22.19
C GLU A 399 -4.49 -9.15 22.41
N ILE A 400 -3.18 -9.30 22.66
CA ILE A 400 -2.27 -8.19 22.98
C ILE A 400 -1.17 -8.06 21.94
N PHE A 401 -1.12 -6.89 21.31
CA PHE A 401 -0.11 -6.50 20.32
C PHE A 401 0.81 -5.42 20.92
N MET A 402 2.10 -5.53 20.67
CA MET A 402 3.09 -4.66 21.31
C MET A 402 3.67 -3.63 20.33
N GLY A 403 3.87 -2.41 20.82
CA GLY A 403 4.39 -1.24 20.09
C GLY A 403 5.85 -1.29 19.64
N PHE A 404 6.42 -2.47 19.38
CA PHE A 404 7.79 -2.60 18.89
C PHE A 404 7.86 -2.36 17.38
N ASN A 405 7.76 -1.09 16.95
CA ASN A 405 7.75 -0.72 15.52
C ASN A 405 8.93 -1.29 14.71
N LYS A 406 10.12 -1.38 15.31
CA LYS A 406 11.31 -1.97 14.67
C LYS A 406 11.13 -3.40 14.19
N ASN A 407 10.19 -4.16 14.74
CA ASN A 407 9.85 -5.49 14.25
C ASN A 407 9.26 -5.50 12.84
N VAL A 408 8.65 -4.41 12.40
CA VAL A 408 8.01 -4.27 11.09
C VAL A 408 8.68 -3.20 10.21
N SER A 409 9.75 -2.57 10.70
CA SER A 409 10.49 -1.54 9.97
C SER A 409 11.21 -2.11 8.74
N LYS A 410 11.27 -1.31 7.66
CA LYS A 410 11.94 -1.70 6.40
C LYS A 410 13.40 -2.11 6.60
N TYR A 411 14.16 -1.35 7.40
CA TYR A 411 15.59 -1.59 7.57
C TYR A 411 15.89 -2.94 8.24
N SER A 412 15.06 -3.33 9.21
CA SER A 412 15.25 -4.58 9.96
C SER A 412 14.78 -5.78 9.14
N GLU A 413 13.66 -5.66 8.42
CA GLU A 413 13.18 -6.68 7.47
C GLU A 413 14.25 -6.95 6.39
N LYS A 414 14.73 -5.90 5.69
CA LYS A 414 15.76 -6.04 4.63
C LYS A 414 17.07 -6.64 5.14
N ALA A 415 17.54 -6.25 6.33
CA ALA A 415 18.75 -6.81 6.92
C ALA A 415 18.60 -8.31 7.24
N ARG A 416 17.45 -8.72 7.77
CA ARG A 416 17.15 -10.14 8.07
C ARG A 416 17.00 -10.96 6.79
N GLU A 417 16.28 -10.45 5.80
CA GLU A 417 16.12 -11.09 4.50
C GLU A 417 17.47 -11.34 3.83
N TYR A 418 18.32 -10.31 3.76
CA TYR A 418 19.66 -10.45 3.21
C TYR A 418 20.48 -11.51 3.96
N ALA A 419 20.47 -11.50 5.29
CA ALA A 419 21.21 -12.47 6.09
C ALA A 419 20.67 -13.90 5.93
N SER A 420 19.35 -14.07 5.80
CA SER A 420 18.73 -15.38 5.54
C SER A 420 19.11 -15.96 4.18
N ALA A 421 19.30 -15.10 3.18
CA ALA A 421 19.71 -15.49 1.84
C ALA A 421 21.22 -15.72 1.69
N ASN A 422 22.03 -15.28 2.66
CA ASN A 422 23.49 -15.31 2.58
C ASN A 422 24.11 -15.97 3.82
N ALA A 423 24.49 -17.24 3.71
CA ALA A 423 25.10 -17.96 4.83
C ALA A 423 26.44 -17.33 5.28
N GLY A 424 26.69 -17.35 6.59
CA GLY A 424 27.95 -16.87 7.17
C GLY A 424 28.03 -15.35 7.34
N THR A 425 26.91 -14.64 7.26
CA THR A 425 26.82 -13.22 7.61
C THR A 425 26.51 -13.00 9.08
N LYS A 426 26.85 -11.81 9.60
CA LYS A 426 26.44 -11.33 10.93
C LYS A 426 25.58 -10.09 10.79
N VAL A 427 24.50 -10.00 11.56
CA VAL A 427 23.61 -8.84 11.60
C VAL A 427 23.86 -8.02 12.85
N THR A 428 24.00 -6.71 12.68
CA THR A 428 24.01 -5.73 13.78
C THR A 428 22.87 -4.73 13.59
N PHE A 429 21.98 -4.64 14.58
CA PHE A 429 20.97 -3.58 14.63
C PHE A 429 21.51 -2.41 15.46
N TYR A 430 21.57 -1.23 14.84
CA TYR A 430 21.94 0.01 15.49
C TYR A 430 20.70 0.86 15.77
N HIS A 431 20.68 1.45 16.95
CA HIS A 431 19.74 2.48 17.36
C HIS A 431 20.53 3.72 17.78
N ASN A 432 20.33 4.83 17.09
CA ASN A 432 20.96 6.08 17.44
C ASN A 432 19.91 7.06 17.96
N ASN A 433 20.30 7.86 18.95
CA ASN A 433 19.57 9.05 19.40
C ASN A 433 20.43 10.30 19.22
N ASN A 434 19.78 11.47 19.27
CA ASN A 434 20.38 12.76 19.01
C ASN A 434 20.63 13.59 20.28
N TYR A 435 21.03 12.96 21.39
CA TYR A 435 21.48 13.71 22.58
C TYR A 435 22.85 14.35 22.32
N LYS A 436 23.15 15.43 23.05
CA LYS A 436 24.48 16.05 23.00
C LYS A 436 25.45 15.21 23.82
N ASP A 437 26.66 15.02 23.31
CA ASP A 437 27.74 14.36 24.05
C ASP A 437 28.34 15.31 25.10
N SER A 438 27.55 15.60 26.14
CA SER A 438 27.96 16.40 27.30
C SER A 438 27.43 15.80 28.61
N PRO A 439 28.13 15.99 29.74
CA PRO A 439 27.69 15.51 31.05
C PRO A 439 26.28 15.97 31.43
N GLU A 440 25.90 17.20 31.08
CA GLU A 440 24.60 17.78 31.43
C GLU A 440 23.48 17.11 30.62
N SER A 441 23.66 16.98 29.30
CA SER A 441 22.66 16.38 28.43
C SER A 441 22.49 14.88 28.70
N LEU A 442 23.60 14.17 28.93
CA LEU A 442 23.57 12.74 29.26
C LEU A 442 23.10 12.49 30.70
N GLY A 443 23.43 13.37 31.66
CA GLY A 443 22.94 13.30 33.04
C GLY A 443 21.43 13.46 33.12
N GLU A 444 20.85 14.45 32.41
CA GLU A 444 19.40 14.59 32.24
C GLU A 444 18.79 13.33 31.59
N CYS A 445 19.44 12.83 30.55
CA CYS A 445 19.00 11.64 29.84
C CYS A 445 18.99 10.38 30.74
N PHE A 446 19.99 10.22 31.61
CA PHE A 446 20.08 9.11 32.55
C PHE A 446 19.04 9.22 33.66
N GLU A 447 18.81 10.41 34.20
CA GLU A 447 17.78 10.63 35.22
C GLU A 447 16.38 10.39 34.67
N ARG A 448 16.08 10.95 33.49
CA ARG A 448 14.76 10.80 32.85
C ARG A 448 14.44 9.36 32.47
N ASN A 449 15.47 8.58 32.16
CA ASN A 449 15.37 7.19 31.73
C ASN A 449 16.12 6.26 32.72
N ALA A 450 15.83 6.41 34.01
CA ALA A 450 16.52 5.73 35.10
C ALA A 450 16.40 4.19 35.05
N GLU A 451 15.50 3.65 34.24
CA GLU A 451 15.39 2.23 33.90
C GLU A 451 16.57 1.70 33.06
N GLY A 452 17.40 2.59 32.50
CA GLY A 452 18.63 2.28 31.77
C GLY A 452 18.45 2.10 30.25
N MET A 453 19.56 2.18 29.52
CA MET A 453 19.58 2.15 28.05
C MET A 453 18.87 0.93 27.44
N LEU A 454 19.04 -0.26 28.02
CA LEU A 454 18.46 -1.50 27.47
C LEU A 454 16.94 -1.52 27.54
N LYS A 455 16.34 -0.93 28.59
CA LYS A 455 14.87 -0.87 28.76
C LYS A 455 14.24 0.30 28.01
N ASN A 456 14.94 1.43 27.96
CA ASN A 456 14.40 2.66 27.39
C ASN A 456 14.58 2.75 25.87
N MET A 457 15.81 2.45 25.41
CA MET A 457 16.28 2.73 24.05
C MET A 457 16.45 1.44 23.24
N ALA A 458 17.37 0.57 23.63
CA ALA A 458 17.70 -0.66 22.89
C ALA A 458 16.63 -1.77 22.99
N ILE A 459 15.51 -1.50 23.68
CA ILE A 459 14.44 -2.47 23.90
C ILE A 459 13.79 -2.91 22.57
N HIS A 460 13.75 -2.04 21.57
CA HIS A 460 13.25 -2.39 20.25
C HIS A 460 14.16 -3.40 19.54
N GLU A 461 15.48 -3.20 19.59
CA GLU A 461 16.45 -4.11 19.00
C GLU A 461 16.57 -5.42 19.77
N LEU A 462 16.34 -5.39 21.09
CA LEU A 462 16.16 -6.61 21.88
C LEU A 462 14.89 -7.36 21.45
N ALA A 463 13.79 -6.67 21.17
CA ALA A 463 12.57 -7.30 20.68
C ALA A 463 12.79 -7.98 19.32
N LEU A 464 13.63 -7.42 18.43
CA LEU A 464 14.08 -8.08 17.21
C LEU A 464 14.83 -9.38 17.50
N ALA A 465 15.76 -9.35 18.46
CA ALA A 465 16.54 -10.51 18.85
C ALA A 465 15.63 -11.63 19.41
N VAL A 466 14.68 -11.27 20.28
CA VAL A 466 13.70 -12.23 20.83
C VAL A 466 12.79 -12.79 19.74
N SER A 467 12.29 -11.93 18.86
CA SER A 467 11.31 -12.31 17.83
C SER A 467 11.90 -13.19 16.74
N PHE A 468 13.16 -12.96 16.37
CA PHE A 468 13.72 -13.49 15.11
C PHE A 468 15.04 -14.24 15.24
N TYR A 469 15.70 -14.20 16.40
CA TYR A 469 17.02 -14.82 16.61
C TYR A 469 17.04 -15.81 17.77
N ASN A 470 15.87 -16.33 18.17
CA ASN A 470 15.73 -17.31 19.24
C ASN A 470 16.40 -16.85 20.55
N VAL A 471 16.37 -15.55 20.85
CA VAL A 471 16.95 -14.99 22.07
C VAL A 471 15.91 -15.01 23.20
N SER A 472 16.30 -15.57 24.33
CA SER A 472 15.59 -15.57 25.61
C SER A 472 16.63 -15.74 26.71
N VAL A 473 16.28 -15.44 27.96
CA VAL A 473 17.17 -15.70 29.11
C VAL A 473 17.62 -17.17 29.13
N GLU A 474 16.74 -18.08 28.74
CA GLU A 474 17.01 -19.52 28.71
C GLU A 474 17.89 -19.95 27.53
N THR A 475 17.81 -19.29 26.37
CA THR A 475 18.54 -19.68 25.15
C THR A 475 19.86 -18.96 24.98
N ILE A 476 20.13 -17.87 25.71
CA ILE A 476 21.44 -17.19 25.69
C ILE A 476 22.54 -18.15 26.17
N ALA A 477 23.57 -18.33 25.34
CA ALA A 477 24.79 -19.05 25.69
C ALA A 477 25.86 -18.09 26.21
N SER A 478 26.05 -16.97 25.52
CA SER A 478 26.98 -15.91 25.91
C SER A 478 26.50 -14.53 25.43
N VAL A 479 27.01 -13.51 26.11
CA VAL A 479 26.91 -12.11 25.68
C VAL A 479 28.29 -11.46 25.83
N GLU A 480 28.73 -10.74 24.80
CA GLU A 480 30.04 -10.09 24.78
C GLU A 480 29.89 -8.62 24.40
N ALA A 481 30.30 -7.72 25.30
CA ALA A 481 30.36 -6.28 25.08
C ALA A 481 31.57 -5.92 24.22
N ASP A 482 31.35 -5.11 23.18
CA ASP A 482 32.41 -4.46 22.43
C ASP A 482 32.97 -3.31 23.27
N ARG A 483 34.08 -3.56 23.99
CA ARG A 483 34.76 -2.57 24.84
C ARG A 483 35.33 -1.38 24.05
N LYS A 484 35.56 -1.51 22.74
CA LYS A 484 36.10 -0.40 21.93
C LYS A 484 35.00 0.59 21.55
N TYR A 485 33.79 0.09 21.36
CA TYR A 485 32.62 0.91 21.03
C TYR A 485 31.89 1.44 22.28
N SER A 486 31.76 0.59 23.30
CA SER A 486 30.89 0.85 24.44
C SER A 486 31.52 1.79 25.47
N ARG A 487 30.68 2.62 26.10
CA ARG A 487 31.09 3.62 27.11
C ARG A 487 30.03 3.77 28.20
N MET A 488 30.33 3.24 29.39
CA MET A 488 29.55 3.41 30.62
C MET A 488 30.05 4.64 31.40
N GLN A 489 29.13 5.42 31.97
CA GLN A 489 29.44 6.65 32.70
C GLN A 489 28.58 6.78 33.95
N THR A 490 29.09 7.48 34.97
CA THR A 490 28.32 7.94 36.13
C THR A 490 28.20 9.45 36.06
N LEU A 491 26.98 9.97 35.96
CA LEU A 491 26.70 11.40 35.78
C LEU A 491 25.60 11.86 36.75
N PRO A 492 25.69 13.09 37.30
CA PRO A 492 24.59 13.69 38.06
C PRO A 492 23.49 14.15 37.11
N GLY A 493 22.24 13.83 37.43
CA GLY A 493 21.09 14.39 36.72
C GLY A 493 20.64 15.75 37.29
N PRO A 494 19.59 16.37 36.72
CA PRO A 494 19.03 17.64 37.19
C PRO A 494 18.65 17.67 38.67
N SER A 495 18.30 16.53 39.27
CA SER A 495 18.04 16.41 40.71
C SER A 495 19.30 16.45 41.58
N GLY A 496 20.49 16.37 40.97
CA GLY A 496 21.76 16.19 41.65
C GLY A 496 22.07 14.74 42.05
N LYS A 497 21.15 13.79 41.81
CA LYS A 497 21.37 12.37 42.04
C LYS A 497 22.29 11.80 40.94
N GLU A 498 23.24 10.96 41.31
CA GLU A 498 24.11 10.26 40.36
C GLU A 498 23.41 9.04 39.75
N PHE A 499 23.59 8.85 38.45
CA PHE A 499 23.09 7.71 37.69
C PHE A 499 24.24 7.09 36.91
N THR A 500 24.36 5.76 36.95
CA THR A 500 25.34 5.00 36.16
C THR A 500 24.63 4.26 35.05
N ASP A 501 24.94 4.60 33.79
CA ASP A 501 24.35 3.95 32.60
C ASP A 501 25.30 4.07 31.40
N PHE A 502 24.89 3.51 30.26
CA PHE A 502 25.61 3.56 29.02
C PHE A 502 25.30 4.84 28.23
N SER A 503 26.36 5.48 27.74
CA SER A 503 26.26 6.52 26.70
C SER A 503 26.31 5.90 25.30
N LYS A 504 27.10 4.83 25.15
CA LYS A 504 27.19 3.98 23.96
C LYS A 504 27.32 2.53 24.42
N LEU A 505 26.68 1.61 23.73
CA LEU A 505 26.74 0.19 24.05
C LEU A 505 26.65 -0.61 22.76
N LYS A 506 27.58 -1.54 22.55
CA LYS A 506 27.46 -2.56 21.51
C LYS A 506 27.82 -3.91 22.11
N PHE A 507 27.02 -4.92 21.81
CA PHE A 507 27.25 -6.28 22.27
C PHE A 507 26.73 -7.30 21.27
N THR A 508 27.28 -8.50 21.35
CA THR A 508 26.82 -9.67 20.57
C THR A 508 26.21 -10.68 21.51
N ILE A 509 25.01 -11.16 21.18
CA ILE A 509 24.37 -12.31 21.82
C ILE A 509 24.64 -13.54 20.97
N THR A 510 25.07 -14.62 21.59
CA THR A 510 25.14 -15.96 20.98
C THR A 510 24.16 -16.88 21.70
N THR A 511 23.29 -17.55 20.97
CA THR A 511 22.34 -18.52 21.54
C THR A 511 22.97 -19.90 21.65
N LYS A 512 22.35 -20.78 22.45
CA LYS A 512 22.75 -22.19 22.59
C LYS A 512 22.59 -22.99 21.30
N SER A 513 21.74 -22.54 20.37
CA SER A 513 21.61 -23.09 19.01
C SER A 513 22.71 -22.59 18.05
N GLY A 514 23.50 -21.60 18.46
CA GLY A 514 24.58 -21.03 17.66
C GLY A 514 24.17 -19.82 16.82
N ASP A 515 22.96 -19.29 17.02
CA ASP A 515 22.52 -18.05 16.37
C ASP A 515 23.25 -16.85 16.99
N GLU A 516 23.71 -15.92 16.15
CA GLU A 516 24.40 -14.71 16.57
C GLU A 516 23.66 -13.47 16.09
N VAL A 517 23.44 -12.51 16.99
CA VAL A 517 22.90 -11.18 16.67
C VAL A 517 23.59 -10.13 17.50
N SER A 518 23.93 -9.01 16.88
CA SER A 518 24.55 -7.88 17.56
C SER A 518 23.57 -6.71 17.68
N ILE A 519 23.64 -6.00 18.80
CA ILE A 519 22.86 -4.80 19.07
C ILE A 519 23.83 -3.70 19.42
N ALA A 520 23.61 -2.51 18.86
CA ALA A 520 24.34 -1.30 19.16
C ALA A 520 23.36 -0.15 19.45
N ALA A 521 23.62 0.60 20.51
CA ALA A 521 22.85 1.76 20.89
C ALA A 521 23.80 2.92 21.23
N ASP A 522 23.54 4.09 20.64
CA ASP A 522 24.35 5.30 20.83
C ASP A 522 23.45 6.50 21.13
N ARG A 523 23.51 7.02 22.36
CA ARG A 523 22.67 8.16 22.75
C ARG A 523 23.00 9.43 21.97
N CYS A 524 24.18 9.52 21.35
CA CYS A 524 24.68 10.69 20.63
C CYS A 524 25.04 10.36 19.17
N GLY A 525 24.47 9.28 18.61
CA GLY A 525 24.84 8.74 17.31
C GLY A 525 24.12 9.38 16.10
N GLY A 526 23.02 10.11 16.32
CA GLY A 526 22.12 10.58 15.26
C GLY A 526 20.67 10.14 15.49
N ASP A 527 19.76 10.42 14.57
CA ASP A 527 18.34 10.04 14.67
C ASP A 527 17.97 8.95 13.66
N ASP A 528 18.84 7.94 13.53
CA ASP A 528 18.69 6.85 12.59
C ASP A 528 18.74 5.46 13.25
N SER A 529 18.09 4.50 12.60
CA SER A 529 18.23 3.07 12.91
C SER A 529 18.90 2.37 11.73
N ILE A 530 19.79 1.41 12.00
CA ILE A 530 20.58 0.77 10.95
C ILE A 530 20.57 -0.74 11.09
N GLY A 531 20.33 -1.43 9.99
CA GLY A 531 20.50 -2.87 9.83
C GLY A 531 21.77 -3.11 9.03
N LEU A 532 22.87 -3.37 9.74
CA LEU A 532 24.18 -3.63 9.13
C LEU A 532 24.40 -5.13 9.01
N VAL A 533 24.75 -5.59 7.81
CA VAL A 533 25.15 -6.99 7.58
C VAL A 533 26.62 -7.05 7.17
N THR A 534 27.41 -7.85 7.89
CA THR A 534 28.84 -8.07 7.64
C THR A 534 29.15 -9.53 7.33
N ASP A 535 30.31 -9.79 6.73
CA ASP A 535 30.89 -11.13 6.68
C ASP A 535 31.55 -11.53 8.01
N LYS A 536 32.06 -12.77 8.11
CA LYS A 536 32.77 -13.27 9.30
C LYS A 536 34.04 -12.50 9.66
N ALA A 537 34.64 -11.79 8.71
CA ALA A 537 35.81 -10.95 8.94
C ALA A 537 35.44 -9.53 9.39
N GLY A 538 34.14 -9.21 9.46
CA GLY A 538 33.64 -7.90 9.84
C GLY A 538 33.58 -6.90 8.69
N LYS A 539 33.74 -7.34 7.43
CA LYS A 539 33.58 -6.48 6.26
C LYS A 539 32.10 -6.23 6.01
N GLU A 540 31.72 -4.96 5.85
CA GLU A 540 30.37 -4.54 5.48
C GLU A 540 29.98 -5.10 4.10
N LEU A 541 28.81 -5.74 4.05
CA LEU A 541 28.21 -6.28 2.82
C LEU A 541 27.05 -5.40 2.36
N VAL A 542 26.12 -5.11 3.27
CA VAL A 542 24.99 -4.21 3.05
C VAL A 542 24.65 -3.43 4.31
N ARG A 543 24.05 -2.25 4.11
CA ARG A 543 23.58 -1.35 5.16
C ARG A 543 22.22 -0.81 4.76
N TYR A 544 21.24 -1.03 5.62
CA TYR A 544 19.90 -0.45 5.48
C TYR A 544 19.67 0.55 6.60
N THR A 545 19.22 1.76 6.28
CA THR A 545 18.98 2.83 7.25
C THR A 545 17.49 3.14 7.34
N MET A 546 17.09 3.73 8.46
CA MET A 546 15.79 4.34 8.66
C MET A 546 16.06 5.71 9.34
N PRO A 547 15.67 6.83 8.71
CA PRO A 547 14.97 6.90 7.44
C PRO A 547 15.86 6.46 6.27
N ASP A 548 15.27 5.84 5.25
CA ASP A 548 15.94 5.64 3.95
C ASP A 548 15.74 6.87 3.04
N PRO A 549 16.35 6.94 1.83
CA PRO A 549 16.18 8.10 0.95
C PRO A 549 14.73 8.39 0.55
N GLU A 550 13.86 7.37 0.46
CA GLU A 550 12.44 7.56 0.15
C GLU A 550 11.71 8.12 1.36
N ASP A 551 11.95 7.55 2.55
CA ASP A 551 11.39 8.06 3.80
C ASP A 551 11.83 9.52 4.03
N SER A 552 13.10 9.84 3.76
CA SER A 552 13.66 11.18 3.88
C SER A 552 12.99 12.20 2.96
N ALA A 553 12.66 11.81 1.73
CA ALA A 553 11.93 12.66 0.78
C ALA A 553 10.49 12.93 1.25
N ALA A 554 9.85 11.95 1.90
CA ALA A 554 8.48 12.09 2.40
C ALA A 554 8.39 12.93 3.69
N ILE A 555 9.47 13.07 4.47
CA ILE A 555 9.49 13.86 5.71
C ILE A 555 9.16 15.33 5.45
N GLU A 556 9.68 15.94 4.37
CA GLU A 556 9.42 17.35 4.08
C GLU A 556 7.93 17.64 3.89
N ASP A 557 7.21 16.72 3.24
CA ASP A 557 5.77 16.84 3.05
C ASP A 557 5.00 16.50 4.34
N ALA A 558 5.51 15.62 5.20
CA ALA A 558 4.94 15.36 6.52
C ALA A 558 5.07 16.57 7.45
N GLU A 559 6.21 17.25 7.43
CA GLU A 559 6.46 18.49 8.19
C GLU A 559 5.50 19.62 7.77
N LYS A 560 5.18 19.72 6.48
CA LYS A 560 4.18 20.68 5.98
C LYS A 560 2.77 20.38 6.49
N ARG A 561 2.43 19.09 6.68
CA ARG A 561 1.10 18.66 7.17
C ARG A 561 0.92 18.89 8.67
N ILE A 562 1.97 18.64 9.48
CA ILE A 562 1.91 18.76 10.95
C ILE A 562 3.07 19.62 11.44
N PRO A 563 3.06 20.94 11.17
CA PRO A 563 4.20 21.79 11.49
C PRO A 563 4.49 21.80 12.98
N GLY A 564 5.78 21.67 13.34
CA GLY A 564 6.25 21.77 14.71
C GLY A 564 6.21 20.46 15.51
N ALA A 565 5.83 19.33 14.92
CA ALA A 565 6.01 18.03 15.58
C ALA A 565 7.50 17.68 15.73
N MET A 566 7.82 16.88 16.74
CA MET A 566 9.17 16.41 17.00
C MET A 566 9.70 15.59 15.80
N PRO A 567 10.97 15.78 15.36
CA PRO A 567 11.50 15.15 14.14
C PRO A 567 11.29 13.63 14.05
N TYR A 568 11.48 12.92 15.17
CA TYR A 568 11.32 11.46 15.22
C TYR A 568 9.88 11.00 14.89
N PHE A 569 8.87 11.85 15.04
CA PHE A 569 7.50 11.50 14.64
C PHE A 569 7.43 11.30 13.13
N TYR A 570 8.05 12.16 12.32
CA TYR A 570 8.05 11.99 10.86
C TYR A 570 8.88 10.79 10.42
N VAL A 571 10.04 10.59 11.06
CA VAL A 571 10.95 9.49 10.75
C VAL A 571 10.31 8.12 11.04
N GLN A 572 9.54 8.01 12.13
CA GLN A 572 8.96 6.75 12.57
C GLN A 572 7.49 6.57 12.17
N ASP A 573 6.83 7.59 11.61
CA ASP A 573 5.43 7.55 11.19
C ASP A 573 5.14 6.36 10.26
N PRO A 574 5.94 6.07 9.20
CA PRO A 574 5.67 4.96 8.30
C PRO A 574 5.66 3.60 9.01
N ASP A 575 6.55 3.42 9.98
CA ASP A 575 6.67 2.16 10.71
C ASP A 575 5.53 1.96 11.72
N TYR A 576 5.15 3.03 12.45
CA TYR A 576 3.99 2.97 13.33
C TYR A 576 2.69 2.81 12.55
N PHE A 577 2.58 3.44 11.38
CA PHE A 577 1.44 3.26 10.48
C PHE A 577 1.34 1.80 10.05
N LYS A 578 2.42 1.21 9.53
CA LYS A 578 2.49 -0.20 9.13
C LYS A 578 2.18 -1.14 10.29
N LEU A 579 2.71 -0.86 11.47
CA LEU A 579 2.46 -1.65 12.69
C LEU A 579 0.97 -1.65 13.06
N LYS A 580 0.37 -0.46 13.18
CA LYS A 580 -1.05 -0.30 13.55
C LYS A 580 -1.98 -0.86 12.46
N GLN A 581 -1.60 -0.73 11.19
CA GLN A 581 -2.32 -1.31 10.06
C GLN A 581 -2.37 -2.84 10.15
N ARG A 582 -1.22 -3.50 10.37
CA ARG A 582 -1.17 -4.97 10.54
C ARG A 582 -2.03 -5.45 11.72
N VAL A 583 -2.02 -4.71 12.83
CA VAL A 583 -2.84 -5.02 14.01
C VAL A 583 -4.34 -4.87 13.73
N ALA A 584 -4.75 -3.71 13.19
CA ALA A 584 -6.15 -3.47 12.84
C ALA A 584 -6.66 -4.52 11.84
N GLN A 585 -5.85 -4.85 10.85
CA GLN A 585 -6.15 -5.88 9.87
C GLN A 585 -6.29 -7.26 10.52
N ALA A 586 -5.35 -7.68 11.37
CA ALA A 586 -5.43 -8.96 12.08
C ALA A 586 -6.74 -9.10 12.89
N ILE A 587 -7.09 -8.06 13.64
CA ILE A 587 -8.31 -8.05 14.46
C ILE A 587 -9.56 -8.15 13.60
N ALA A 588 -9.67 -7.32 12.57
CA ALA A 588 -10.85 -7.35 11.71
C ALA A 588 -10.96 -8.69 11.00
N THR A 589 -9.83 -9.20 10.49
CA THR A 589 -9.75 -10.44 9.71
C THR A 589 -9.81 -11.73 10.52
N GLY A 590 -9.55 -11.65 11.83
CA GLY A 590 -9.25 -12.85 12.61
C GLY A 590 -7.97 -13.57 12.15
N GLY A 591 -7.13 -12.90 11.36
CA GLY A 591 -5.83 -13.39 10.91
C GLY A 591 -4.71 -13.03 11.88
N SER A 592 -3.47 -13.37 11.52
CA SER A 592 -2.29 -13.04 12.33
C SER A 592 -1.72 -11.66 11.98
N ALA A 593 -1.32 -10.87 12.98
CA ALA A 593 -0.53 -9.66 12.79
C ALA A 593 0.95 -10.02 12.53
N GLU A 594 1.27 -10.44 11.31
CA GLU A 594 2.59 -10.96 10.95
C GLU A 594 3.74 -10.01 11.33
N GLY A 595 4.74 -10.53 12.04
CA GLY A 595 5.90 -9.78 12.52
C GLY A 595 5.64 -8.86 13.71
N VAL A 596 4.38 -8.56 14.05
CA VAL A 596 4.05 -7.75 15.24
C VAL A 596 4.37 -8.55 16.50
N ALA A 597 5.11 -7.93 17.42
CA ALA A 597 5.46 -8.55 18.69
C ALA A 597 4.20 -8.77 19.55
N THR A 598 4.11 -9.95 20.18
CA THR A 598 3.08 -10.27 21.17
C THR A 598 3.53 -9.87 22.58
N ILE A 599 2.62 -9.91 23.54
CA ILE A 599 3.00 -9.70 24.95
C ILE A 599 4.00 -10.75 25.47
N ASP A 600 4.02 -11.98 24.94
CA ASP A 600 5.06 -12.96 25.26
C ASP A 600 6.45 -12.46 24.85
N VAL A 601 6.55 -11.92 23.64
CA VAL A 601 7.79 -11.29 23.15
C VAL A 601 8.18 -10.13 24.05
N ALA A 602 7.23 -9.29 24.47
CA ALA A 602 7.53 -8.16 25.36
C ALA A 602 8.03 -8.60 26.74
N VAL A 603 7.37 -9.59 27.36
CA VAL A 603 7.78 -10.18 28.64
C VAL A 603 9.20 -10.71 28.52
N GLU A 604 9.50 -11.48 27.48
CA GLU A 604 10.84 -12.04 27.30
C GLU A 604 11.87 -10.97 26.98
N THR A 605 11.52 -9.97 26.17
CA THR A 605 12.40 -8.83 25.85
C THR A 605 12.79 -8.07 27.12
N LEU A 606 11.84 -7.82 28.02
CA LEU A 606 12.11 -7.14 29.28
C LEU A 606 12.95 -8.02 30.23
N ARG A 607 12.70 -9.33 30.28
CA ARG A 607 13.54 -10.29 31.01
C ARG A 607 14.97 -10.31 30.50
N VAL A 608 15.17 -10.32 29.19
CA VAL A 608 16.48 -10.26 28.55
C VAL A 608 17.17 -8.94 28.89
N ALA A 609 16.48 -7.80 28.82
CA ALA A 609 17.05 -6.51 29.22
C ALA A 609 17.54 -6.52 30.68
N GLU A 610 16.74 -7.03 31.61
CA GLU A 610 17.10 -7.17 33.03
C GLU A 610 18.26 -8.13 33.26
N TYR A 611 18.31 -9.24 32.51
CA TYR A 611 19.39 -10.23 32.59
C TYR A 611 20.72 -9.71 32.04
N LEU A 612 20.68 -8.99 30.91
CA LEU A 612 21.87 -8.50 30.22
C LEU A 612 22.49 -7.29 30.92
N THR A 613 21.68 -6.39 31.49
CA THR A 613 22.17 -5.13 32.08
C THR A 613 23.34 -5.32 33.07
N PRO A 614 23.19 -6.08 34.18
CA PRO A 614 24.28 -6.24 35.14
C PRO A 614 25.51 -6.94 34.53
N THR A 615 25.29 -7.89 33.62
CA THR A 615 26.37 -8.62 32.92
C THR A 615 27.19 -7.68 32.05
N LEU A 616 26.53 -6.83 31.26
CA LEU A 616 27.19 -5.85 30.38
C LEU A 616 27.86 -4.74 31.18
N MET A 617 27.24 -4.27 32.28
CA MET A 617 27.88 -3.32 33.18
C MET A 617 29.17 -3.90 33.78
N GLU A 618 29.15 -5.15 34.24
CA GLU A 618 30.35 -5.81 34.78
C GLU A 618 31.45 -5.98 33.73
N GLN A 619 31.08 -6.29 32.48
CA GLN A 619 32.02 -6.34 31.37
C GLN A 619 32.59 -4.97 30.97
N LEU A 620 32.01 -3.86 31.43
CA LEU A 620 32.42 -2.50 31.07
C LEU A 620 32.92 -1.68 32.26
N LYS A 621 32.92 -2.26 33.47
CA LYS A 621 33.79 -1.83 34.57
C LYS A 621 35.25 -2.11 34.20
#